data_AF-A0A2A2KE37-F1
#
_entry.id   AF-A0A2A2KE37-F1
#
_cell.length_a   1.000
_cell.length_b   1.000
_cell.length_c   1.000
_cell.angle_alpha   90.00
_cell.angle_beta   90.00
_cell.angle_gamma   90.00
#
_symmetry.space_group_name_H-M   'P 1'
#
loop_
_entity.id
_entity.type
_entity.pdbx_description
1 polymer ?
#
loop_
_entity_poly.entity_id
_entity_poly.type
_entity_poly.pdbx_seq_one_letter_code
_entity_poly.pdbx_strand_id
1 'polypeptide(L)'
;MDEDIEPYVRRKKGEGTNRRKMETLNEDEQNVLRNAINSRERKRMHELNDEFDALRNCLPYSNDTSVRRMSKANTLLLATNWILNLKNTNANLLTENTMLKAQINFLMSQSAAGTNSSTVPQPSFPPSHRPCYCVNCIIKEQQQKSGEGEESGNDQ
;
A
#
# COMPACT_ATOMS: atom_id res chain seq x y z
N MET A 1 -27.54 21.66 2.32
CA MET A 1 -26.39 22.47 1.86
C MET A 1 -25.17 21.59 2.08
N ASP A 2 -25.01 20.59 1.22
CA ASP A 2 -23.86 19.70 1.22
C ASP A 2 -22.67 20.51 0.70
N GLU A 3 -21.78 20.91 1.61
CA GLU A 3 -20.55 21.62 1.26
C GLU A 3 -19.63 20.63 0.53
N ASP A 4 -19.65 20.71 -0.80
CA ASP A 4 -18.71 20.03 -1.69
C ASP A 4 -17.27 20.23 -1.18
N ILE A 5 -16.69 19.12 -0.73
CA ILE A 5 -15.32 19.05 -0.25
C ILE A 5 -14.41 19.32 -1.45
N GLU A 6 -13.92 20.55 -1.53
CA GLU A 6 -12.98 20.98 -2.56
C GLU A 6 -11.72 20.07 -2.53
N PRO A 7 -11.34 19.46 -3.66
CA PRO A 7 -10.27 18.47 -3.71
C PRO A 7 -8.92 19.08 -3.29
N TYR A 8 -8.08 18.27 -2.65
CA TYR A 8 -6.76 18.66 -2.15
C TYR A 8 -5.84 19.08 -3.31
N VAL A 9 -5.88 20.35 -3.69
CA VAL A 9 -4.83 20.98 -4.47
C VAL A 9 -3.86 21.60 -3.47
N ARG A 10 -2.66 21.02 -3.38
CA ARG A 10 -1.52 21.68 -2.74
C ARG A 10 -1.27 22.97 -3.52
N ARG A 11 -1.89 24.10 -3.11
CA ARG A 11 -1.62 25.41 -3.72
C ARG A 11 -0.10 25.58 -3.72
N LYS A 12 0.46 25.63 -4.93
CA LYS A 12 1.87 25.95 -5.18
C LYS A 12 2.17 27.21 -4.36
N LYS A 13 3.15 27.10 -3.48
CA LYS A 13 3.58 28.13 -2.52
C LYS A 13 3.90 29.42 -3.29
N GLY A 14 2.89 30.26 -3.51
CA GLY A 14 3.03 31.63 -3.93
C GLY A 14 3.24 32.46 -2.67
N GLU A 15 4.50 32.57 -2.24
CA GLU A 15 4.92 33.50 -1.19
C GLU A 15 4.63 34.93 -1.67
N GLY A 16 3.47 35.47 -1.32
CA GLY A 16 3.19 36.91 -1.48
C GLY A 16 1.74 37.31 -1.77
N THR A 17 0.89 36.43 -2.30
CA THR A 17 -0.44 36.85 -2.77
C THR A 17 -1.55 36.68 -1.73
N ASN A 18 -1.54 35.60 -0.94
CA ASN A 18 -2.58 35.38 0.09
C ASN A 18 -2.48 36.37 1.26
N ARG A 19 -1.26 36.82 1.62
CA ARG A 19 -1.08 37.80 2.70
C ARG A 19 -1.62 39.18 2.28
N ARG A 20 -1.31 39.62 1.06
CA ARG A 20 -1.84 40.86 0.48
C ARG A 20 -3.35 40.82 0.29
N LYS A 21 -3.91 39.65 -0.09
CA LYS A 21 -5.36 39.47 -0.21
C LYS A 21 -6.07 39.47 1.15
N MET A 22 -5.41 39.00 2.21
CA MET A 22 -5.96 39.06 3.57
C MET A 22 -6.03 40.51 4.08
N GLU A 23 -5.03 41.35 3.75
CA GLU A 23 -4.96 42.76 4.15
C GLU A 23 -6.06 43.64 3.51
N THR A 24 -6.67 43.20 2.39
CA THR A 24 -7.77 43.92 1.71
C THR A 24 -9.17 43.45 2.13
N LEU A 25 -9.29 42.41 2.93
CA LEU A 25 -10.57 41.83 3.35
C LEU A 25 -11.04 42.44 4.67
N ASN A 26 -12.36 42.58 4.86
CA ASN A 26 -12.92 43.01 6.13
C ASN A 26 -12.64 41.95 7.23
N GLU A 27 -12.67 42.35 8.51
CA GLU A 27 -12.32 41.48 9.64
C GLU A 27 -13.15 40.18 9.66
N ASP A 28 -14.44 40.27 9.31
CA ASP A 28 -15.33 39.12 9.21
C ASP A 28 -14.90 38.14 8.10
N GLU A 29 -14.54 38.64 6.92
CA GLU A 29 -14.08 37.82 5.80
C GLU A 29 -12.73 37.16 6.11
N GLN A 30 -11.84 37.88 6.80
CA GLN A 30 -10.58 37.29 7.29
C GLN A 30 -10.85 36.17 8.31
N ASN A 31 -11.81 36.35 9.22
CA ASN A 31 -12.18 35.34 10.21
C ASN A 31 -12.80 34.10 9.56
N VAL A 32 -13.69 34.26 8.58
CA VAL A 32 -14.23 33.14 7.79
C VAL A 32 -13.10 32.36 7.11
N LEU A 33 -12.15 33.05 6.46
CA LEU A 33 -11.03 32.40 5.79
C LEU A 33 -10.11 31.65 6.77
N ARG A 34 -9.78 32.24 7.92
CA ARG A 34 -8.99 31.57 8.97
C ARG A 34 -9.72 30.33 9.49
N ASN A 35 -11.03 30.42 9.72
CA ASN A 35 -11.85 29.30 10.19
C ASN A 35 -11.91 28.17 9.16
N ALA A 36 -12.08 28.49 7.88
CA ALA A 36 -12.05 27.51 6.79
C ALA A 36 -10.70 26.79 6.70
N ILE A 37 -9.59 27.53 6.80
CA ILE A 37 -8.23 26.97 6.82
C ILE A 37 -8.05 26.04 8.04
N ASN A 38 -8.45 26.49 9.23
CA ASN A 38 -8.33 25.69 10.46
C ASN A 38 -9.19 24.43 10.40
N SER A 39 -10.40 24.51 9.85
CA SER A 39 -11.28 23.35 9.66
C SER A 39 -10.64 22.32 8.74
N ARG A 40 -10.08 22.78 7.61
CA ARG A 40 -9.37 21.93 6.66
C ARG A 40 -8.15 21.24 7.27
N GLU A 41 -7.34 21.95 8.06
CA GLU A 41 -6.18 21.34 8.71
C GLU A 41 -6.57 20.33 9.78
N ARG A 42 -7.67 20.58 10.53
CA ARG A 42 -8.23 19.58 11.44
C ARG A 42 -8.60 18.30 10.68
N LYS A 43 -9.31 18.42 9.55
CA LYS A 43 -9.67 17.26 8.72
C LYS A 43 -8.43 16.49 8.27
N ARG A 44 -7.43 17.17 7.71
CA ARG A 44 -6.15 16.56 7.31
C ARG A 44 -5.47 15.83 8.47
N MET A 45 -5.49 16.43 9.67
CA MET A 45 -4.87 15.83 10.85
C MET A 45 -5.66 14.64 11.40
N HIS A 46 -6.99 14.64 11.27
CA HIS A 46 -7.83 13.47 11.57
C HIS A 46 -7.51 12.32 10.62
N GLU A 47 -7.53 12.55 9.30
CA GLU A 47 -7.15 11.55 8.29
C GLU A 47 -5.76 10.96 8.58
N LEU A 48 -4.77 11.81 8.86
CA LEU A 48 -3.42 11.36 9.23
C LEU A 48 -3.41 10.49 10.50
N ASN A 49 -4.20 10.84 11.51
CA ASN A 49 -4.25 10.09 12.76
C ASN A 49 -4.92 8.73 12.56
N ASP A 50 -5.97 8.67 11.75
CA ASP A 50 -6.66 7.43 11.39
C ASP A 50 -5.72 6.47 10.67
N GLU A 51 -4.91 6.97 9.72
CA GLU A 51 -3.86 6.17 9.06
C GLU A 51 -2.78 5.67 10.04
N PHE A 52 -2.41 6.49 11.03
CA PHE A 52 -1.48 6.08 12.09
C PHE A 52 -2.07 4.98 12.98
N ASP A 53 -3.37 5.01 13.26
CA ASP A 53 -4.06 3.96 14.01
C ASP A 53 -4.20 2.68 13.20
N ALA A 54 -4.50 2.78 11.90
CA ALA A 54 -4.46 1.64 10.98
C ALA A 54 -3.07 1.00 10.94
N LEU A 55 -2.00 1.81 10.92
CA LEU A 55 -0.63 1.31 11.00
C LEU A 55 -0.39 0.55 12.31
N ARG A 56 -0.82 1.08 13.47
CA ARG A 56 -0.66 0.40 14.78
C ARG A 56 -1.33 -0.97 14.81
N ASN A 57 -2.46 -1.13 14.13
CA ASN A 57 -3.18 -2.41 14.06
C ASN A 57 -2.40 -3.50 13.30
N CYS A 58 -1.52 -3.10 12.37
CA CYS A 58 -0.66 -4.00 11.60
C CYS A 58 0.69 -4.31 12.27
N LEU A 59 1.02 -3.62 13.37
CA LEU A 59 2.24 -3.83 14.12
C LEU A 59 2.11 -5.02 15.08
N PRO A 60 3.25 -5.65 15.45
CA PRO A 60 3.23 -6.66 16.50
C PRO A 60 2.72 -6.04 17.81
N TYR A 61 2.01 -6.84 18.60
CA TYR A 61 1.41 -6.44 19.87
C TYR A 61 0.29 -5.39 19.75
N SER A 62 -0.41 -5.31 18.61
CA SER A 62 -1.55 -4.40 18.41
C SER A 62 -2.67 -4.55 19.45
N ASN A 63 -2.82 -5.74 20.04
CA ASN A 63 -3.78 -6.02 21.11
C ASN A 63 -3.33 -5.49 22.48
N ASP A 64 -2.07 -5.09 22.64
CA ASP A 64 -1.57 -4.48 23.86
C ASP A 64 -2.00 -3.01 23.90
N THR A 65 -2.65 -2.63 24.99
CA THR A 65 -3.08 -1.26 25.26
C THR A 65 -1.90 -0.27 25.22
N SER A 66 -0.68 -0.74 25.51
CA SER A 66 0.57 0.02 25.40
C SER A 66 0.85 0.50 23.98
N VAL A 67 0.65 -0.37 22.97
CA VAL A 67 0.87 -0.04 21.55
C VAL A 67 -0.14 0.97 21.05
N ARG A 68 -1.40 0.89 21.52
CA ARG A 68 -2.45 1.88 21.23
C ARG A 68 -2.09 3.29 21.75
N ARG A 69 -1.29 3.37 22.81
CA ARG A 69 -0.84 4.63 23.44
C ARG A 69 0.55 5.09 22.97
N MET A 70 1.12 4.43 21.97
CA MET A 70 2.45 4.72 21.46
C MET A 70 2.48 6.03 20.65
N SER A 71 3.51 6.85 20.87
CA SER A 71 3.72 8.11 20.14
C SER A 71 3.90 7.87 18.62
N LYS A 72 3.68 8.91 17.79
CA LYS A 72 3.90 8.82 16.33
C LYS A 72 5.35 8.40 16.00
N ALA A 73 6.33 8.95 16.71
CA ALA A 73 7.73 8.62 16.53
C ALA A 73 8.02 7.15 16.84
N ASN A 74 7.53 6.66 17.99
CA ASN A 74 7.73 5.27 18.38
C ASN A 74 6.98 4.31 17.44
N THR A 75 5.81 4.71 16.92
CA THR A 75 5.06 3.93 15.92
C THR A 75 5.87 3.74 14.65
N LEU A 76 6.51 4.80 14.14
CA LEU A 76 7.36 4.72 12.95
C LEU A 76 8.63 3.89 13.19
N LEU A 77 9.23 4.03 14.38
CA LEU A 77 10.39 3.23 14.77
C LEU A 77 10.05 1.73 14.81
N LEU A 78 8.96 1.38 15.49
CA LEU A 78 8.50 -0.02 15.57
C LEU A 78 8.14 -0.56 14.19
N ALA A 79 7.46 0.22 13.34
CA ALA A 79 7.13 -0.17 11.98
C ALA A 79 8.38 -0.48 11.15
N THR A 80 9.40 0.37 11.23
CA THR A 80 10.67 0.19 10.51
C THR A 80 11.37 -1.09 10.96
N ASN A 81 11.47 -1.31 12.27
CA ASN A 81 12.08 -2.51 12.83
C ASN A 81 11.28 -3.76 12.47
N TRP A 82 9.95 -3.68 12.44
CA TRP A 82 9.09 -4.79 12.09
C TRP A 82 9.24 -5.20 10.63
N ILE A 83 9.31 -4.24 9.70
CA ILE A 83 9.59 -4.52 8.29
C ILE A 83 10.93 -5.23 8.13
N LEU A 84 11.98 -4.77 8.82
CA LEU A 84 13.29 -5.42 8.78
C LEU A 84 13.24 -6.86 9.33
N ASN A 85 12.54 -7.06 10.45
CA ASN A 85 12.36 -8.38 11.02
C ASN A 85 11.62 -9.33 10.05
N LEU A 86 10.51 -8.88 9.46
CA LEU A 86 9.75 -9.65 8.47
C LEU A 86 10.60 -10.03 7.24
N LYS A 87 11.48 -9.13 6.78
CA LYS A 87 12.40 -9.43 5.67
C LYS A 87 13.39 -10.53 6.05
N ASN A 88 13.96 -10.47 7.26
CA ASN A 88 14.89 -11.47 7.75
C ASN A 88 14.20 -12.84 7.94
N THR A 89 13.03 -12.86 8.59
CA THR A 89 12.28 -14.11 8.79
C THR A 89 11.88 -14.74 7.47
N ASN A 90 11.45 -13.95 6.48
CA ASN A 90 11.13 -14.45 5.16
C ASN A 90 12.35 -15.06 4.45
N ALA A 91 13.51 -14.41 4.52
CA ALA A 91 14.75 -14.94 3.95
C ALA A 91 15.18 -16.27 4.59
N ASN A 92 15.04 -16.38 5.92
CA ASN A 92 15.36 -17.61 6.65
C ASN A 92 14.40 -18.74 6.25
N LEU A 93 13.09 -18.46 6.20
CA LEU A 93 12.08 -19.44 5.77
C LEU A 93 12.28 -19.89 4.32
N LEU A 94 12.68 -18.99 3.41
CA LEU A 94 13.01 -19.34 2.03
C LEU A 94 14.23 -20.26 1.95
N THR A 95 15.25 -19.99 2.78
CA THR A 95 16.46 -20.81 2.87
C THR A 95 16.12 -22.20 3.38
N GLU A 96 15.37 -22.30 4.48
CA GLU A 96 14.90 -23.57 5.03
C GLU A 96 14.05 -24.36 4.03
N ASN A 97 13.10 -23.70 3.37
CA ASN A 97 12.26 -24.34 2.37
C ASN A 97 13.07 -24.88 1.19
N THR A 98 14.13 -24.18 0.79
CA THR A 98 15.06 -24.61 -0.26
C THR A 98 15.85 -25.84 0.17
N MET A 99 16.37 -25.84 1.41
CA MET A 99 17.10 -26.98 1.95
C MET A 99 16.21 -28.22 2.08
N LEU A 100 14.99 -28.07 2.61
CA LEU A 100 14.03 -29.16 2.73
C LEU A 100 13.64 -29.75 1.37
N LYS A 101 13.43 -28.90 0.35
CA LYS A 101 13.17 -29.36 -1.02
C LYS A 101 14.36 -30.13 -1.59
N ALA A 102 15.58 -29.66 -1.39
CA ALA A 102 16.78 -30.36 -1.81
C ALA A 102 16.90 -31.73 -1.13
N GLN A 103 16.59 -31.81 0.17
CA GLN A 103 16.58 -33.06 0.93
C GLN A 103 15.52 -34.05 0.41
N ILE A 104 14.30 -33.58 0.13
CA ILE A 104 13.24 -34.42 -0.47
C ILE A 104 13.69 -34.96 -1.82
N ASN A 105 14.26 -34.11 -2.68
CA ASN A 105 14.75 -34.52 -4.00
C ASN A 105 15.85 -35.58 -3.89
N PHE A 106 16.74 -35.46 -2.89
CA PHE A 106 17.79 -36.44 -2.61
C PHE A 106 17.23 -37.79 -2.12
N LEU A 107 16.20 -37.79 -1.28
CA LEU A 107 15.54 -39.03 -0.85
C LEU A 107 14.75 -39.70 -1.98
N MET A 108 14.12 -38.91 -2.85
CA MET A 108 13.39 -39.40 -4.02
C MET A 108 14.32 -40.05 -5.06
N SER A 109 15.49 -39.45 -5.33
CA SER A 109 16.45 -40.01 -6.28
C SER A 109 17.08 -41.31 -5.82
N GLN A 110 17.29 -41.50 -4.50
CA GLN A 110 17.76 -42.78 -3.94
C GLN A 110 16.72 -43.90 -4.07
N SER A 111 15.44 -43.56 -4.12
CA SER A 111 14.32 -44.52 -4.24
C SER A 111 14.08 -44.96 -5.71
N ALA A 112 14.60 -44.21 -6.69
CA ALA A 112 14.42 -44.47 -8.12
C ALA A 112 15.43 -45.46 -8.73
N ALA A 113 16.46 -45.89 -8.00
CA ALA A 113 17.50 -46.80 -8.49
C ALA A 113 17.09 -48.29 -8.52
N GLY A 114 15.80 -48.60 -8.33
CA GLY A 114 15.31 -49.96 -8.12
C GLY A 114 14.05 -50.35 -8.91
N THR A 115 13.79 -49.82 -10.11
CA THR A 115 12.80 -50.43 -11.03
C THR A 115 13.13 -50.13 -12.50
N ASN A 116 13.26 -51.19 -13.31
CA ASN A 116 13.13 -51.08 -14.76
C ASN A 116 11.63 -50.90 -15.08
N SER A 117 11.26 -49.89 -15.90
CA SER A 117 10.19 -49.96 -16.93
C SER A 117 9.49 -48.62 -17.19
N SER A 118 9.45 -48.27 -18.49
CA SER A 118 8.41 -47.53 -19.22
C SER A 118 8.13 -46.07 -18.84
N THR A 119 8.80 -45.19 -19.57
CA THR A 119 8.39 -43.82 -19.89
C THR A 119 6.98 -43.80 -20.49
N VAL A 120 6.00 -43.34 -19.70
CA VAL A 120 4.71 -42.85 -20.21
C VAL A 120 4.82 -41.32 -20.36
N PRO A 121 4.45 -40.71 -21.50
CA PRO A 121 4.50 -39.27 -21.66
C PRO A 121 3.41 -38.61 -20.80
N GLN A 122 3.80 -37.66 -19.95
CA GLN A 122 2.88 -36.81 -19.20
C GLN A 122 2.14 -35.84 -20.15
N PRO A 123 0.82 -35.61 -19.98
CA PRO A 123 0.13 -34.53 -20.66
C PRO A 123 0.49 -33.19 -20.02
N SER A 124 0.93 -32.24 -20.86
CA SER A 124 1.17 -30.85 -20.47
C SER A 124 -0.16 -30.11 -20.27
N PHE A 125 -0.43 -29.68 -19.05
CA PHE A 125 -1.50 -28.72 -18.79
C PHE A 125 -1.00 -27.29 -19.06
N PRO A 126 -1.81 -26.42 -19.69
CA PRO A 126 -1.44 -25.03 -19.92
C PRO A 126 -1.28 -24.30 -18.56
N PRO A 127 -0.35 -23.34 -18.46
CA PRO A 127 -0.13 -22.61 -17.21
C PRO A 127 -1.40 -21.84 -16.85
N SER A 128 -2.01 -22.21 -15.72
CA SER A 128 -3.04 -21.38 -15.10
C SER A 128 -2.41 -20.04 -14.76
N HIS A 129 -2.98 -18.96 -15.29
CA HIS A 129 -2.53 -17.59 -15.02
C HIS A 129 -2.67 -17.33 -13.52
N ARG A 130 -1.56 -17.46 -12.78
CA ARG A 130 -1.48 -16.98 -11.41
C ARG A 130 -1.38 -15.46 -11.45
N PRO A 131 -2.26 -14.72 -10.76
CA PRO A 131 -2.14 -13.27 -10.69
C PRO A 131 -0.78 -12.89 -10.06
N CYS A 132 -0.07 -11.99 -10.73
CA CYS A 132 1.22 -11.47 -10.33
C CYS A 132 1.02 -10.22 -9.45
N TYR A 133 1.46 -10.29 -8.19
CA TYR A 133 1.31 -9.17 -7.24
C TYR A 133 2.58 -8.32 -7.09
N CYS A 134 3.51 -8.35 -8.04
CA CYS A 134 4.68 -7.47 -7.96
C CYS A 134 4.28 -6.03 -8.30
N VAL A 135 5.05 -5.06 -7.78
CA VAL A 135 4.78 -3.63 -7.97
C VAL A 135 4.60 -3.27 -9.45
N ASN A 136 5.41 -3.84 -10.34
CA ASN A 136 5.30 -3.60 -11.79
C ASN A 136 4.02 -4.17 -12.40
N CYS A 137 3.53 -5.32 -11.93
CA CYS A 137 2.27 -5.93 -12.41
C CYS A 137 1.06 -5.11 -11.94
N ILE A 138 1.06 -4.67 -10.67
CA ILE A 138 -0.01 -3.85 -10.09
C ILE A 138 -0.08 -2.49 -10.81
N ILE A 139 1.08 -1.84 -11.07
CA ILE A 139 1.12 -0.57 -11.79
C ILE A 139 0.54 -0.70 -13.21
N LYS A 140 0.86 -1.79 -13.91
CA LYS A 140 0.31 -2.06 -15.25
C LYS A 140 -1.20 -2.30 -15.23
N GLU A 141 -1.71 -3.04 -14.25
CA GLU A 141 -3.14 -3.31 -14.08
C GLU A 141 -3.94 -2.02 -13.82
N GLN A 142 -3.37 -1.07 -13.07
CA GLN A 142 -3.98 0.25 -12.83
C GLN A 142 -4.00 1.13 -14.09
N GLN A 143 -2.99 1.02 -14.96
CA GLN A 143 -2.93 1.76 -16.23
C GLN A 143 -3.90 1.20 -17.29
N GLN A 144 -4.15 -0.11 -17.26
CA GLN A 144 -5.06 -0.77 -18.21
C GLN A 144 -6.53 -0.40 -17.95
N LYS A 145 -6.92 -0.20 -16.68
CA LYS A 145 -8.28 0.27 -16.32
C LYS A 145 -8.58 1.72 -16.73
N SER A 146 -7.57 2.53 -17.00
CA SER A 146 -7.74 3.92 -17.45
C SER A 146 -7.86 4.09 -18.98
N GLY A 147 -7.77 3.00 -19.76
CA GLY A 147 -7.71 3.07 -21.23
C GLY A 147 -8.96 2.60 -22.01
N GLU A 148 -10.01 2.07 -21.36
CA GLU A 148 -11.17 1.46 -22.04
C GLU A 148 -12.42 2.36 -22.10
N GLY A 149 -12.26 3.64 -22.43
CA GLY A 149 -13.42 4.53 -22.52
C GLY A 149 -13.21 5.70 -23.46
N GLU A 150 -13.16 5.45 -24.77
CA GLU A 150 -13.52 6.43 -25.81
C GLU A 150 -13.48 5.76 -27.21
N GLU A 151 -14.50 4.97 -27.56
CA GLU A 151 -14.93 4.85 -28.96
C GLU A 151 -16.34 4.26 -29.05
N SER A 152 -17.34 5.12 -29.24
CA SER A 152 -18.50 4.84 -30.10
C SER A 152 -19.47 6.02 -30.12
N GLY A 153 -19.81 6.48 -31.32
CA GLY A 153 -21.07 7.14 -31.60
C GLY A 153 -20.99 8.59 -32.08
N ASN A 154 -20.78 8.78 -33.37
CA ASN A 154 -21.73 9.54 -34.19
C ASN A 154 -21.39 9.43 -35.68
N ASP A 155 -22.04 8.47 -36.35
CA ASP A 155 -22.38 8.61 -37.76
C ASP A 155 -23.80 9.22 -37.82
N GLN A 156 -23.89 10.41 -38.39
CA GLN A 156 -25.11 11.02 -38.90
C GLN A 156 -24.80 11.67 -40.24
#